data_AF-A0A4R6P4N6-F1
#
_entry.id   AF-A0A4R6P4N6-F1
#
_cell.length_a   1.000
_cell.length_b   1.000
_cell.length_c   1.000
_cell.angle_alpha   90.00
_cell.angle_beta   90.00
_cell.angle_gamma   90.00
#
_symmetry.space_group_name_H-M   'P 1'
#
loop_
_entity.id
_entity.type
_entity.pdbx_description
1 polymer ?
#
loop_
_entity_poly.entity_id
_entity_poly.type
_entity_poly.pdbx_seq_one_letter_code
_entity_poly.pdbx_strand_id
1 'polypeptide(L)'
;MKRGLITESHVVIYCDTCGDVLTDADGESICFDSTHQAVGFLNVKVSGWSYDGDRVTCDVCSGAVECLTNGHRWAPGWQQEIWPVTGDITACSTCGLIKSELEQEN
;
A
#
# COMPACT_ATOMS: atom_id res chain seq x y z
N MET A 1 11.85 10.51 33.31
CA MET A 1 11.26 11.63 32.54
C MET A 1 12.34 12.24 31.69
N LYS A 2 12.14 12.25 30.39
CA LYS A 2 13.02 12.91 29.43
C LYS A 2 12.65 14.40 29.37
N ARG A 3 13.63 15.31 29.32
CA ARG A 3 13.43 16.78 29.32
C ARG A 3 14.39 17.44 28.33
N GLY A 4 13.89 18.37 27.51
CA GLY A 4 14.68 19.11 26.51
C GLY A 4 14.54 18.56 25.09
N LEU A 5 15.43 19.01 24.19
CA LEU A 5 15.58 18.45 22.84
C LEU A 5 16.40 17.18 22.92
N ILE A 6 15.86 16.06 22.42
CA ILE A 6 16.45 14.73 22.56
C ILE A 6 16.30 14.01 21.23
N THR A 7 17.33 13.30 20.82
CA THR A 7 17.29 12.42 19.66
C THR A 7 17.13 10.99 20.15
N GLU A 8 16.21 10.26 19.52
CA GLU A 8 15.94 8.85 19.82
C GLU A 8 16.03 8.03 18.54
N SER A 9 16.38 6.76 18.70
CA SER A 9 16.40 5.78 17.61
C SER A 9 15.13 4.97 17.69
N HIS A 10 14.43 4.86 16.57
CA HIS A 10 13.21 4.09 16.43
C HIS A 10 13.34 3.10 15.28
N VAL A 11 12.53 2.05 15.34
CA VAL A 11 12.33 1.12 14.23
C VAL A 11 11.14 1.63 13.41
N VAL A 12 11.30 1.64 12.09
CA VAL A 12 10.23 1.90 11.13
C VAL A 12 10.12 0.70 10.21
N ILE A 13 8.95 0.52 9.60
CA ILE A 13 8.70 -0.61 8.69
C ILE A 13 8.81 -0.10 7.26
N TYR A 14 9.64 -0.76 6.46
CA TYR A 14 9.74 -0.54 5.02
C TYR A 14 9.28 -1.77 4.26
N CYS A 15 8.73 -1.58 3.07
CA CYS A 15 8.48 -2.65 2.12
C CYS A 15 9.81 -3.11 1.50
N ASP A 16 10.11 -4.40 1.58
CA ASP A 16 11.32 -4.98 0.99
C ASP A 16 11.35 -4.90 -0.54
N THR A 17 10.19 -4.70 -1.19
CA THR A 17 10.10 -4.67 -2.66
C THR A 17 10.28 -3.27 -3.23
N CYS A 18 9.53 -2.29 -2.73
CA CYS A 18 9.53 -0.92 -3.29
C CYS A 18 10.21 0.11 -2.37
N GLY A 19 10.55 -0.24 -1.13
CA GLY A 19 11.11 0.69 -0.16
C GLY A 19 10.12 1.70 0.42
N ASP A 20 8.82 1.53 0.17
CA ASP A 20 7.78 2.36 0.77
C ASP A 20 7.77 2.20 2.30
N VAL A 21 7.36 3.24 3.02
CA VAL A 21 7.37 3.27 4.49
C VAL A 21 5.95 3.15 5.02
N LEU A 22 5.76 2.34 6.06
CA LEU A 22 4.48 2.26 6.73
C LEU A 22 4.18 3.56 7.47
N THR A 23 3.13 4.25 7.03
CA THR A 23 2.68 5.52 7.59
C THR A 23 1.37 5.40 8.36
N ASP A 24 1.10 6.39 9.20
CA ASP A 24 -0.23 6.59 9.78
C ASP A 24 -1.17 7.30 8.81
N ALA A 25 -2.36 7.67 9.29
CA ALA A 25 -3.39 8.32 8.48
C ALA A 25 -2.98 9.73 7.97
N ASP A 26 -2.01 10.38 8.64
CA ASP A 26 -1.50 11.69 8.27
C ASP A 26 -0.27 11.59 7.35
N GLY A 27 0.18 10.36 7.05
CA GLY A 27 1.33 10.10 6.19
C GLY A 27 2.67 10.14 6.93
N GLU A 28 2.67 10.15 8.26
CA GLU A 28 3.90 10.12 9.05
C GLU A 28 4.36 8.68 9.33
N SER A 29 5.68 8.45 9.32
CA SER A 29 6.23 7.11 9.57
C SER A 29 5.93 6.63 10.99
N ILE A 30 5.32 5.47 11.11
CA ILE A 30 5.03 4.87 12.43
C ILE A 30 6.34 4.39 13.06
N CYS A 31 6.64 4.92 14.24
CA CYS A 31 7.85 4.62 14.99
C CYS A 31 7.58 3.57 16.08
N PHE A 32 8.43 2.56 16.14
CA PHE A 32 8.40 1.48 17.14
C PHE A 32 9.66 1.51 18.00
N ASP A 33 9.54 1.04 19.24
CA ASP A 33 10.65 0.94 20.18
C ASP A 33 11.54 -0.28 19.88
N SER A 34 11.00 -1.29 19.18
CA SER A 34 11.73 -2.50 18.82
C SER A 34 11.16 -3.19 17.58
N THR A 35 11.98 -4.04 16.95
CA THR A 35 11.54 -4.90 15.84
C THR A 35 10.44 -5.88 16.29
N HIS A 36 10.48 -6.37 17.53
CA HIS A 36 9.44 -7.25 18.06
C HIS A 36 8.09 -6.53 18.10
N GLN A 37 8.06 -5.26 18.52
CA GLN A 37 6.83 -4.47 18.52
C GLN A 37 6.32 -4.22 17.10
N ALA A 38 7.22 -3.91 16.15
CA ALA A 38 6.88 -3.73 14.74
C ALA A 38 6.25 -5.00 14.13
N VAL A 39 6.86 -6.17 14.38
CA VAL A 39 6.31 -7.47 13.93
C VAL A 39 4.97 -7.77 14.61
N GLY A 40 4.86 -7.51 15.91
CA GLY A 40 3.61 -7.64 16.65
C GLY A 40 2.49 -6.76 16.08
N PHE A 41 2.84 -5.54 15.63
CA PHE A 41 1.91 -4.65 14.95
C PHE A 41 1.40 -5.26 13.66
N LEU A 42 2.29 -5.68 12.75
CA LEU A 42 1.93 -6.31 11.48
C LEU A 42 1.04 -7.56 11.65
N ASN A 43 1.26 -8.35 12.71
CA ASN A 43 0.47 -9.54 12.99
C ASN A 43 -0.97 -9.27 13.48
N VAL A 44 -1.22 -8.09 14.07
CA VAL A 44 -2.51 -7.75 14.70
C VAL A 44 -3.30 -6.75 13.87
N LYS A 45 -2.60 -5.85 13.19
CA LYS A 45 -3.15 -4.76 12.40
C LYS A 45 -2.19 -4.44 11.27
N VAL A 46 -2.61 -4.64 10.02
CA VAL A 46 -2.65 -3.62 8.96
C VAL A 46 -3.32 -4.28 7.76
N SER A 47 -4.37 -3.66 7.23
CA SER A 47 -4.97 -4.08 5.97
C SER A 47 -3.98 -3.81 4.84
N GLY A 48 -3.43 -4.86 4.25
CA GLY A 48 -2.63 -4.81 3.03
C GLY A 48 -1.11 -4.90 3.23
N TRP A 49 -0.58 -4.56 4.41
CA TRP A 49 0.81 -4.87 4.74
C TRP A 49 0.91 -6.27 5.34
N SER A 50 1.94 -7.02 4.93
CA SER A 50 2.16 -8.38 5.40
C SER A 50 3.61 -8.62 5.75
N TYR A 51 3.84 -9.54 6.69
CA TYR A 51 5.16 -10.04 7.05
C TYR A 51 5.10 -11.57 7.10
N ASP A 52 5.96 -12.24 6.33
CA ASP A 52 5.97 -13.71 6.20
C ASP A 52 6.99 -14.41 7.13
N GLY A 53 7.70 -13.63 7.96
CA GLY A 53 8.80 -14.10 8.80
C GLY A 53 10.19 -13.79 8.25
N ASP A 54 10.28 -13.34 7.01
CA ASP A 54 11.51 -12.85 6.38
C ASP A 54 11.31 -11.44 5.80
N ARG A 55 10.26 -11.24 5.02
CA ARG A 55 10.01 -10.03 4.23
C ARG A 55 8.73 -9.33 4.59
N VAL A 56 8.77 -8.01 4.55
CA VAL A 56 7.61 -7.12 4.63
C VAL A 56 7.19 -6.69 3.23
N THR A 57 5.91 -6.85 2.92
CA THR A 57 5.32 -6.43 1.64
C THR A 57 4.18 -5.45 1.89
N CYS A 58 4.21 -4.28 1.22
CA CYS A 58 3.10 -3.32 1.27
C CYS A 58 1.89 -3.80 0.46
N ASP A 59 0.78 -3.10 0.63
CA ASP A 59 -0.49 -3.34 -0.04
C ASP A 59 -0.38 -3.18 -1.56
N VAL A 60 0.34 -2.16 -2.03
CA VAL A 60 0.56 -1.92 -3.46
C VAL A 60 1.33 -3.07 -4.11
N CYS A 61 2.45 -3.49 -3.50
CA CYS A 61 3.24 -4.60 -4.04
C CYS A 61 2.48 -5.93 -3.99
N SER A 62 1.75 -6.18 -2.89
CA SER A 62 0.90 -7.37 -2.77
C SER A 62 -0.18 -7.38 -3.85
N GLY A 63 -0.85 -6.24 -4.07
CA GLY A 63 -1.88 -6.09 -5.10
C GLY A 63 -1.33 -6.23 -6.52
N ALA A 64 -0.12 -5.72 -6.79
CA ALA A 64 0.53 -5.90 -8.09
C ALA A 64 0.81 -7.38 -8.40
N VAL A 65 1.30 -8.14 -7.43
CA VAL A 65 1.53 -9.59 -7.57
C VAL A 65 0.20 -10.35 -7.77
N GLU A 66 -0.84 -9.98 -7.02
CA GLU A 66 -2.17 -10.59 -7.19
C GLU A 66 -2.71 -10.35 -8.61
N CYS A 67 -2.60 -9.12 -9.12
CA CYS A 67 -3.03 -8.76 -10.48
C CYS A 67 -2.22 -9.46 -11.57
N LEU A 68 -0.89 -9.58 -11.40
CA LEU A 68 -0.04 -10.31 -12.35
C LEU A 68 -0.44 -11.80 -12.42
N THR A 69 -0.78 -12.38 -11.27
CA THR A 69 -1.07 -13.82 -11.15
C THR A 69 -2.50 -14.16 -11.60
N ASN A 70 -3.48 -13.33 -11.24
CA ASN A 70 -4.90 -13.64 -11.39
C ASN A 70 -5.63 -12.73 -12.40
N GLY A 71 -4.93 -11.76 -12.98
CA GLY A 71 -5.51 -10.71 -13.80
C GLY A 71 -6.13 -9.59 -12.97
N HIS A 72 -6.29 -8.42 -13.58
CA HIS A 72 -6.91 -7.26 -12.96
C HIS A 72 -8.42 -7.48 -12.74
N ARG A 73 -8.89 -7.06 -11.57
CA ARG A 73 -10.33 -7.01 -11.24
C ARG A 73 -10.85 -5.61 -11.43
N TRP A 74 -11.75 -5.46 -12.38
CA TRP A 74 -12.40 -4.20 -12.70
C TRP A 74 -13.77 -4.21 -12.06
N ALA A 75 -14.04 -3.27 -11.15
CA ALA A 75 -15.40 -3.06 -10.70
C ALA A 75 -16.27 -2.64 -11.90
N PRO A 76 -17.54 -3.06 -11.99
CA PRO A 76 -18.44 -2.52 -13.00
C PRO A 76 -18.54 -1.01 -12.77
N GLY A 77 -17.92 -0.23 -13.66
CA GLY A 77 -17.87 1.22 -13.55
C GLY A 77 -19.29 1.79 -13.52
N TRP A 78 -19.53 2.77 -12.65
CA TRP A 78 -20.64 3.69 -12.86
C TRP A 78 -20.34 4.46 -14.14
N GLN A 79 -21.01 4.10 -15.23
CA GLN A 79 -21.05 4.92 -16.44
C GLN A 79 -21.76 6.22 -16.07
N GLN A 80 -21.03 7.23 -15.61
CA GLN A 80 -21.59 8.58 -15.56
C GLN A 80 -21.69 9.07 -17.00
N GLU A 81 -22.92 9.05 -17.54
CA GLU A 81 -23.30 9.68 -18.81
C GLU A 81 -23.24 11.21 -18.73
N ILE A 82 -22.16 11.79 -18.19
CA ILE A 82 -21.95 13.22 -18.14
C ILE A 82 -21.10 13.59 -19.34
N TRP A 83 -21.74 14.21 -20.34
CA TRP A 83 -21.07 14.74 -21.53
C TRP A 83 -20.12 15.91 -21.17
N PRO A 84 -18.92 16.01 -21.78
CA PRO A 84 -18.28 15.03 -22.64
C PRO A 84 -17.56 13.95 -21.82
N VAL A 85 -17.71 12.69 -22.21
CA VAL A 85 -17.05 11.55 -21.54
C VAL A 85 -15.57 11.56 -21.89
N THR A 86 -14.70 11.72 -20.90
CA THR A 86 -13.26 11.46 -21.04
C THR A 86 -12.88 10.27 -20.18
N GLY A 87 -12.76 9.10 -20.81
CA GLY A 87 -12.03 7.92 -20.28
C GLY A 87 -12.85 6.93 -19.45
N ASP A 88 -12.62 5.64 -19.68
CA ASP A 88 -12.99 4.56 -18.77
C ASP A 88 -12.08 4.65 -17.53
N ILE A 89 -12.48 5.45 -16.54
CA ILE A 89 -11.80 5.61 -15.23
C ILE A 89 -12.00 4.40 -14.30
N THR A 90 -12.34 3.24 -14.84
CA THR A 90 -12.44 2.02 -14.06
C THR A 90 -11.05 1.63 -13.55
N ALA A 91 -10.82 1.84 -12.26
CA ALA A 91 -9.61 1.43 -11.56
C ALA A 91 -9.70 -0.03 -11.11
N CYS A 92 -8.56 -0.72 -11.07
CA CYS A 92 -8.50 -2.08 -10.57
C CYS A 92 -8.75 -2.05 -9.06
N SER A 93 -9.71 -2.84 -8.57
CA SER A 93 -10.06 -2.88 -7.15
C SER A 93 -8.94 -3.44 -6.26
N THR A 94 -7.90 -4.03 -6.86
CA THR A 94 -6.76 -4.66 -6.16
C THR A 94 -5.51 -3.78 -6.22
N CYS A 95 -5.11 -3.28 -7.39
CA CYS A 95 -3.86 -2.53 -7.56
C CYS A 95 -4.04 -1.05 -7.93
N GLY A 96 -5.28 -0.56 -8.08
CA GLY A 96 -5.57 0.84 -8.36
C GLY A 96 -5.24 1.35 -9.77
N LEU A 97 -4.55 0.57 -10.61
CA LEU A 97 -4.26 0.93 -12.01
C LEU A 97 -5.55 1.24 -12.77
N ILE A 98 -5.53 2.24 -13.65
CA ILE A 98 -6.69 2.60 -14.47
C ILE A 98 -6.68 1.76 -15.74
N LYS A 99 -7.83 1.19 -16.10
CA LYS A 99 -7.95 0.29 -17.27
C LYS A 99 -7.46 0.92 -18.57
N SER A 100 -7.72 2.21 -18.79
CA SER A 100 -7.26 2.93 -19.99
C SER A 100 -5.73 3.11 -20.06
N GLU A 101 -5.01 3.03 -18.95
CA GLU A 101 -3.54 3.10 -18.92
C GLU A 101 -2.92 1.76 -19.37
N LEU A 102 -3.59 0.64 -19.08
CA LEU A 102 -3.20 -0.71 -19.48
C LEU A 102 -3.42 -0.99 -20.98
N GLU A 103 -4.47 -0.41 -21.57
CA GLU A 103 -4.81 -0.61 -23.00
C GLU A 103 -3.88 0.15 -23.97
N GLN A 104 -3.09 1.12 -23.50
CA GLN A 104 -2.19 1.93 -24.34
C GLN A 104 -0.78 1.34 -24.51
N GLU A 105 -0.42 0.29 -23.78
CA GLU A 105 0.90 -0.36 -23.85
C GLU A 105 0.98 -1.54 -24.82
N ASN A 106 -0.01 -1.70 -25.71
CA ASN A 106 -0.09 -2.77 -26.72
C ASN A 106 -0.29 -2.21 -28.13
#